data_AF-A0A0F9CHI1-F1
#
_entry.id   AF-A0A0F9CHI1-F1
#
_cell.length_a   1.000
_cell.length_b   1.000
_cell.length_c   1.000
_cell.angle_alpha   90.00
_cell.angle_beta   90.00
_cell.angle_gamma   90.00
#
_symmetry.space_group_name_H-M   'P 1'
#
loop_
_entity.id
_entity.type
_entity.pdbx_description
1 polymer ?
#
loop_
_entity_poly.entity_id
_entity_poly.type
_entity_poly.pdbx_seq_one_letter_code
_entity_poly.pdbx_strand_id
1 'polypeptide(L)'
;LKMAMPELPITSGKFDVDPWLLNVMNGTIDLRTGARREHRREEFLTKMCPVAFDPDAKAPTWERFLHRIFDGNDVTIQYMQRLCGYCLTGDVSEQILPIFFGKGANGKTTLIETLMAMLGTDYAAKAPRDLLMARRGSPHPTELTVLHGRRLVAAVETEDGCRLAESVVKEVTGSDTITARKLYQNYWQFAPTHKIILATNHTPEVRGRDHAIWRRLALIPFAVTIPERERDLRLLESCAPSYLGS
;
A
#
# COMPACT_ATOMS: atom_id res chain seq x y z
N LEU A 1 -24.88 -35.71 -26.13
CA LEU A 1 -23.70 -34.81 -26.16
C LEU A 1 -24.17 -33.38 -25.91
N LYS A 2 -23.82 -32.78 -24.77
CA LYS A 2 -24.15 -31.40 -24.42
C LYS A 2 -23.15 -30.46 -25.12
N MET A 3 -23.67 -29.50 -25.87
CA MET A 3 -22.92 -28.50 -26.63
C MET A 3 -21.95 -27.70 -25.75
N ALA A 4 -20.70 -27.59 -26.21
CA ALA A 4 -19.73 -26.64 -25.69
C ALA A 4 -20.13 -25.23 -26.12
N MET A 5 -20.33 -24.34 -25.16
CA MET A 5 -20.44 -22.90 -25.42
C MET A 5 -19.02 -22.37 -25.69
N PRO A 6 -18.81 -21.53 -26.72
CA PRO A 6 -17.52 -20.92 -26.98
C PRO A 6 -17.16 -19.99 -25.82
N GLU A 7 -16.08 -20.30 -25.11
CA GLU A 7 -15.48 -19.42 -24.10
C GLU A 7 -15.00 -18.15 -24.82
N LEU A 8 -15.75 -17.05 -24.69
CA LEU A 8 -15.30 -15.74 -25.14
C LEU A 8 -14.04 -15.38 -24.35
N PRO A 9 -12.89 -15.16 -25.00
CA PRO A 9 -11.68 -14.76 -24.30
C PRO A 9 -11.91 -13.38 -23.67
N ILE A 10 -12.04 -13.35 -22.34
CA ILE A 10 -12.11 -12.11 -21.58
C ILE A 10 -10.75 -11.43 -21.72
N THR A 11 -10.72 -10.25 -22.34
CA THR A 11 -9.50 -9.45 -22.46
C THR A 11 -9.00 -9.06 -21.06
N SER A 12 -7.70 -9.14 -20.82
CA SER A 12 -7.07 -8.89 -19.51
C SER A 12 -7.45 -7.56 -18.86
N GLY A 13 -7.85 -6.55 -19.64
CA GLY A 13 -8.28 -5.24 -19.16
C GLY A 13 -9.63 -5.18 -18.45
N LYS A 14 -10.34 -6.31 -18.27
CA LYS A 14 -11.61 -6.38 -17.52
C LYS A 14 -11.46 -6.80 -16.06
N PHE A 15 -10.29 -7.32 -15.68
CA PHE A 15 -10.06 -7.84 -14.33
C PHE A 15 -9.60 -6.74 -13.37
N ASP A 16 -10.08 -6.79 -12.11
CA ASP A 16 -9.72 -5.88 -11.02
C ASP A 16 -9.90 -4.37 -11.33
N VAL A 17 -10.91 -4.01 -12.13
CA VAL A 17 -11.06 -2.63 -12.65
C VAL A 17 -11.75 -1.65 -11.71
N ASP A 18 -12.60 -2.11 -10.77
CA ASP A 18 -13.25 -1.20 -9.82
C ASP A 18 -12.29 -0.89 -8.64
N PRO A 19 -11.86 0.37 -8.46
CA PRO A 19 -10.96 0.73 -7.37
C PRO A 19 -11.60 0.60 -5.98
N TRP A 20 -12.91 0.49 -5.87
CA TRP A 20 -13.61 0.46 -4.58
C TRP A 20 -14.08 -0.92 -4.17
N LEU A 21 -13.91 -1.93 -5.03
CA LEU A 21 -14.14 -3.31 -4.64
C LEU A 21 -12.86 -3.87 -3.99
N LEU A 22 -13.04 -4.44 -2.79
CA LEU A 22 -12.02 -5.17 -2.07
C LEU A 22 -12.48 -6.61 -1.87
N ASN A 23 -11.80 -7.53 -2.52
CA ASN A 23 -12.08 -8.95 -2.41
C ASN A 23 -11.41 -9.50 -1.14
N VAL A 24 -12.17 -10.15 -0.26
CA VAL A 24 -11.73 -10.74 1.01
C VAL A 24 -12.15 -12.20 1.08
N MET A 25 -11.62 -13.02 2.00
CA MET A 25 -11.87 -14.46 2.02
C MET A 25 -13.35 -14.87 2.10
N ASN A 26 -14.20 -14.02 2.68
CA ASN A 26 -15.61 -14.31 2.91
C ASN A 26 -16.55 -13.42 2.08
N GLY A 27 -16.06 -12.78 1.01
CA GLY A 27 -16.90 -12.00 0.09
C GLY A 27 -16.19 -10.83 -0.57
N THR A 28 -16.98 -9.96 -1.22
CA THR A 28 -16.51 -8.69 -1.77
C THR A 28 -17.06 -7.55 -0.93
N ILE A 29 -16.22 -6.61 -0.53
CA ILE A 29 -16.61 -5.37 0.16
C ILE A 29 -16.69 -4.25 -0.85
N ASP A 30 -17.79 -3.49 -0.83
CA ASP A 30 -17.87 -2.18 -1.49
C ASP A 30 -17.39 -1.10 -0.51
N LEU A 31 -16.16 -0.62 -0.69
CA LEU A 31 -15.51 0.34 0.20
C LEU A 31 -16.20 1.71 0.23
N ARG A 32 -17.11 2.02 -0.70
CA ARG A 32 -17.92 3.25 -0.66
C ARG A 32 -18.99 3.19 0.43
N THR A 33 -19.49 1.99 0.72
CA THR A 33 -20.62 1.75 1.63
C THR A 33 -20.23 0.97 2.88
N GLY A 34 -19.11 0.24 2.83
CA GLY A 34 -18.72 -0.72 3.85
C GLY A 34 -19.49 -2.04 3.79
N ALA A 35 -20.42 -2.21 2.84
CA ALA A 35 -21.24 -3.41 2.74
C ALA A 35 -20.46 -4.58 2.14
N ARG A 36 -20.54 -5.75 2.79
CA ARG A 36 -20.02 -7.02 2.28
C ARG A 36 -21.12 -7.78 1.54
N ARG A 37 -20.79 -8.36 0.40
CA ARG A 37 -21.66 -9.29 -0.36
C ARG A 37 -20.91 -10.56 -0.72
N GLU A 38 -21.66 -11.59 -1.11
CA GLU A 38 -21.07 -12.82 -1.66
C GLU A 38 -20.28 -12.54 -2.94
N HIS A 39 -19.26 -13.36 -3.19
CA HIS A 39 -18.45 -13.26 -4.40
C HIS A 39 -19.28 -13.42 -5.66
N ARG A 40 -19.01 -12.58 -6.66
CA ARG A 40 -19.67 -12.60 -7.95
C ARG A 40 -18.63 -12.68 -9.05
N ARG A 41 -18.75 -13.68 -9.92
CA ARG A 41 -17.80 -13.86 -11.04
C ARG A 41 -17.84 -12.68 -12.01
N GLU A 42 -18.99 -12.02 -12.07
CA GLU A 42 -19.26 -10.84 -12.89
C GLU A 42 -18.47 -9.60 -12.43
N GLU A 43 -17.88 -9.62 -11.22
CA GLU A 43 -17.00 -8.55 -10.72
C GLU A 43 -15.56 -8.67 -11.24
N PHE A 44 -15.21 -9.81 -11.85
CA PHE A 44 -13.88 -10.07 -12.44
C PHE A 44 -12.70 -9.75 -11.50
N LEU A 45 -12.87 -10.02 -10.20
CA LEU A 45 -11.80 -9.83 -9.19
C LEU A 45 -10.89 -11.06 -9.20
N THR A 46 -9.60 -10.85 -9.43
CA THR A 46 -8.58 -11.91 -9.43
C THR A 46 -7.64 -11.84 -8.23
N LYS A 47 -7.59 -10.67 -7.58
CA LYS A 47 -6.84 -10.43 -6.35
C LYS A 47 -7.70 -10.67 -5.13
N MET A 48 -7.11 -11.06 -4.01
CA MET A 48 -7.82 -11.25 -2.74
C MET A 48 -6.96 -10.88 -1.53
N CYS A 49 -7.57 -10.20 -0.55
CA CYS A 49 -6.99 -10.07 0.77
C CYS A 49 -7.16 -11.38 1.54
N PRO A 50 -6.10 -11.90 2.21
CA PRO A 50 -6.13 -13.15 2.97
C PRO A 50 -6.80 -12.95 4.33
N VAL A 51 -7.87 -12.14 4.39
CA VAL A 51 -8.62 -11.89 5.61
C VAL A 51 -10.11 -12.10 5.43
N ALA A 52 -10.81 -12.57 6.46
CA ALA A 52 -12.27 -12.51 6.52
C ALA A 52 -12.71 -11.17 7.10
N PHE A 53 -13.74 -10.56 6.50
CA PHE A 53 -14.34 -9.32 6.99
C PHE A 53 -15.42 -9.60 8.02
N ASP A 54 -15.30 -8.91 9.16
CA ASP A 54 -16.29 -8.87 10.23
C ASP A 54 -16.55 -7.39 10.58
N PRO A 55 -17.77 -6.86 10.34
CA PRO A 55 -18.10 -5.46 10.62
C PRO A 55 -18.11 -5.13 12.12
N ASP A 56 -18.25 -6.13 12.99
CA ASP A 56 -18.28 -5.95 14.44
C ASP A 56 -16.93 -6.17 15.11
N ALA A 57 -15.91 -6.57 14.33
CA ALA A 57 -14.57 -6.86 14.81
C ALA A 57 -14.01 -5.68 15.62
N LYS A 58 -13.41 -6.02 16.77
CA LYS A 58 -12.67 -5.07 17.61
C LYS A 58 -11.19 -5.32 17.44
N ALA A 59 -10.39 -4.25 17.42
CA ALA A 59 -8.95 -4.33 17.26
C ALA A 59 -8.22 -3.62 18.42
N PRO A 60 -8.46 -4.00 19.69
CA PRO A 60 -7.93 -3.26 20.84
C PRO A 60 -6.40 -3.27 20.91
N THR A 61 -5.74 -4.32 20.41
CA THR A 61 -4.27 -4.37 20.29
C THR A 61 -3.77 -3.38 19.25
N TRP A 62 -4.43 -3.30 18.10
CA TRP A 62 -4.12 -2.34 17.05
C TRP A 62 -4.34 -0.89 17.50
N GLU A 63 -5.46 -0.62 18.17
CA GLU A 63 -5.78 0.69 18.74
C GLU A 63 -4.71 1.12 19.77
N ARG A 64 -4.38 0.25 20.73
CA ARG A 64 -3.29 0.52 21.70
C ARG A 64 -1.95 0.74 21.00
N PHE A 65 -1.66 -0.04 19.96
CA PHE A 65 -0.44 0.13 19.18
C PHE A 65 -0.38 1.51 18.53
N LEU A 66 -1.45 1.96 17.85
CA LEU A 66 -1.53 3.30 17.25
C LEU A 66 -1.37 4.41 18.30
N HIS A 67 -2.08 4.30 19.43
CA HIS A 67 -1.91 5.23 20.54
C HIS A 67 -0.46 5.26 21.05
N ARG A 68 0.20 4.10 21.14
CA ARG A 68 1.58 4.01 21.63
C ARG A 68 2.60 4.64 20.69
N ILE A 69 2.49 4.40 19.37
CA ILE A 69 3.47 4.87 18.39
C ILE A 69 3.34 6.35 18.05
N PHE A 70 2.16 6.94 18.29
CA PHE A 70 1.88 8.36 18.09
C PHE A 70 1.72 9.14 19.40
N ASP A 71 2.11 8.56 20.53
CA ASP A 71 2.06 9.19 21.86
C ASP A 71 0.68 9.79 22.22
N GLY A 72 -0.38 9.07 21.85
CA GLY A 72 -1.76 9.51 22.06
C GLY A 72 -2.19 10.72 21.22
N ASN A 73 -1.44 11.11 20.18
CA ASN A 73 -1.83 12.20 19.29
C ASN A 73 -3.02 11.78 18.41
N ASP A 74 -4.23 12.11 18.85
CA ASP A 74 -5.49 11.75 18.18
C ASP A 74 -5.58 12.28 16.74
N VAL A 75 -5.03 13.46 16.45
CA VAL A 75 -5.04 14.03 15.09
C VAL A 75 -4.23 13.14 14.15
N THR A 76 -3.02 12.76 14.55
CA THR A 76 -2.16 11.87 13.76
C THR A 76 -2.76 10.47 13.67
N ILE A 77 -3.34 9.93 14.74
CA ILE A 77 -4.00 8.62 14.74
C ILE A 77 -5.17 8.60 13.76
N GLN A 78 -6.05 9.60 13.80
CA GLN A 78 -7.17 9.72 12.86
C GLN A 78 -6.70 9.87 11.41
N TYR A 79 -5.66 10.67 11.17
CA TYR A 79 -5.06 10.78 9.84
C TYR A 79 -4.53 9.43 9.36
N MET A 80 -3.84 8.69 10.23
CA MET A 80 -3.31 7.37 9.91
C MET A 80 -4.40 6.34 9.62
N GLN A 81 -5.51 6.35 10.36
CA GLN A 81 -6.66 5.50 10.05
C GLN A 81 -7.25 5.81 8.68
N ARG A 82 -7.40 7.08 8.31
CA ARG A 82 -7.86 7.48 6.97
C ARG A 82 -6.87 7.05 5.90
N LEU A 83 -5.57 7.21 6.12
CA LEU A 83 -4.53 6.75 5.20
C LEU A 83 -4.57 5.22 5.01
N CYS A 84 -4.78 4.46 6.09
CA CYS A 84 -4.95 3.01 6.00
C CYS A 84 -6.18 2.63 5.18
N GLY A 85 -7.32 3.29 5.41
CA GLY A 85 -8.55 3.11 4.61
C GLY A 85 -8.33 3.46 3.13
N TYR A 86 -7.63 4.55 2.85
CA TYR A 86 -7.26 4.94 1.48
C TYR A 86 -6.39 3.88 0.80
N CYS A 87 -5.46 3.25 1.54
CA CYS A 87 -4.65 2.14 1.06
C CYS A 87 -5.44 0.86 0.74
N LEU A 88 -6.69 0.71 1.18
CA LEU A 88 -7.57 -0.39 0.76
C LEU A 88 -8.13 -0.18 -0.65
N THR A 89 -8.40 1.08 -1.02
CA THR A 89 -8.97 1.44 -2.31
C THR A 89 -7.91 1.39 -3.41
N GLY A 90 -8.32 1.35 -4.67
CA GLY A 90 -7.50 1.64 -5.84
C GLY A 90 -7.47 3.10 -6.23
N ASP A 91 -8.09 3.96 -5.43
CA ASP A 91 -8.14 5.38 -5.71
C ASP A 91 -6.75 6.00 -5.50
N VAL A 92 -6.42 6.95 -6.36
CA VAL A 92 -5.15 7.68 -6.39
C VAL A 92 -5.36 9.19 -6.47
N SER A 93 -6.59 9.67 -6.24
CA SER A 93 -6.98 11.07 -6.48
C SER A 93 -6.23 12.08 -5.61
N GLU A 94 -5.82 11.67 -4.40
CA GLU A 94 -5.06 12.53 -3.47
C GLU A 94 -3.63 12.83 -3.95
N GLN A 95 -3.07 11.98 -4.82
CA GLN A 95 -1.71 12.12 -5.35
C GLN A 95 -0.63 12.31 -4.26
N ILE A 96 -0.71 11.55 -3.16
CA ILE A 96 0.22 11.67 -2.02
C ILE A 96 1.27 10.56 -1.98
N LEU A 97 2.43 10.90 -1.42
CA LEU A 97 3.50 10.05 -0.94
C LEU A 97 3.62 10.24 0.58
N PRO A 98 2.99 9.35 1.39
CA PRO A 98 3.24 9.29 2.81
C PRO A 98 4.71 8.97 3.10
N ILE A 99 5.35 9.80 3.92
CA ILE A 99 6.72 9.62 4.38
C ILE A 99 6.70 9.39 5.89
N PHE A 100 6.91 8.15 6.30
CA PHE A 100 7.04 7.81 7.72
C PHE A 100 8.46 8.08 8.16
N PHE A 101 8.62 9.11 8.98
CA PHE A 101 9.93 9.61 9.39
C PHE A 101 10.14 9.41 10.90
N GLY A 102 11.26 8.79 11.29
CA GLY A 102 11.68 8.79 12.68
C GLY A 102 12.85 7.85 12.93
N LYS A 103 13.53 8.01 14.07
CA LYS A 103 14.66 7.16 14.44
C LYS A 103 14.13 5.76 14.81
N GLY A 104 14.83 4.69 14.43
CA GLY A 104 14.35 3.30 14.52
C GLY A 104 13.74 2.88 15.87
N ALA A 105 13.11 1.70 15.89
CA ALA A 105 12.36 1.19 17.05
C ALA A 105 11.16 2.07 17.45
N ASN A 106 10.41 2.58 16.48
CA ASN A 106 9.25 3.47 16.68
C ASN A 106 7.94 2.92 16.11
N GLY A 107 7.92 1.66 15.67
CA GLY A 107 6.72 1.00 15.17
C GLY A 107 6.42 1.19 13.67
N LYS A 108 7.21 1.97 12.92
CA LYS A 108 7.04 2.13 11.45
C LYS A 108 6.95 0.79 10.71
N THR A 109 7.93 -0.08 10.93
CA THR A 109 8.01 -1.39 10.27
C THR A 109 6.81 -2.25 10.64
N THR A 110 6.46 -2.34 11.92
CA THR A 110 5.31 -3.11 12.40
C THR A 110 3.99 -2.62 11.79
N LEU A 111 3.78 -1.31 11.68
CA LEU A 111 2.59 -0.74 11.05
C LEU A 111 2.51 -1.14 9.57
N ILE A 112 3.60 -0.98 8.82
CA ILE A 112 3.66 -1.33 7.39
C ILE A 112 3.43 -2.83 7.20
N GLU A 113 4.10 -3.67 7.98
CA GLU A 113 4.00 -5.13 7.87
C GLU A 113 2.61 -5.63 8.24
N THR A 114 1.94 -5.01 9.22
CA THR A 114 0.53 -5.32 9.56
C THR A 114 -0.39 -5.04 8.37
N LEU A 115 -0.26 -3.86 7.74
CA LEU A 115 -1.07 -3.51 6.56
C LEU A 115 -0.79 -4.41 5.37
N MET A 116 0.49 -4.72 5.13
CA MET A 116 0.89 -5.62 4.05
C MET A 116 0.37 -7.05 4.27
N ALA A 117 0.38 -7.55 5.51
CA ALA A 117 -0.17 -8.86 5.85
C ALA A 117 -1.69 -8.91 5.64
N MET A 118 -2.41 -7.86 6.07
CA MET A 118 -3.86 -7.73 5.87
C MET A 118 -4.24 -7.67 4.38
N LEU A 119 -3.50 -6.90 3.58
CA LEU A 119 -3.75 -6.77 2.14
C LEU A 119 -3.29 -8.00 1.34
N GLY A 120 -2.33 -8.76 1.86
CA GLY A 120 -1.75 -9.93 1.24
C GLY A 120 -0.87 -9.64 0.02
N THR A 121 -0.28 -10.70 -0.51
CA THR A 121 0.67 -10.65 -1.64
C THR A 121 0.03 -10.34 -2.98
N ASP A 122 -1.29 -10.15 -3.06
CA ASP A 122 -1.98 -9.70 -4.27
C ASP A 122 -2.11 -8.18 -4.31
N TYR A 123 -2.42 -7.56 -3.18
CA TYR A 123 -2.62 -6.11 -3.10
C TYR A 123 -1.46 -5.34 -2.49
N ALA A 124 -0.53 -6.00 -1.78
CA ALA A 124 0.63 -5.34 -1.18
C ALA A 124 1.96 -5.87 -1.71
N ALA A 125 2.94 -4.98 -1.88
CA ALA A 125 4.30 -5.34 -2.30
C ALA A 125 5.36 -4.45 -1.66
N LYS A 126 6.62 -4.91 -1.63
CA LYS A 126 7.78 -4.07 -1.29
C LYS A 126 8.38 -3.52 -2.58
N ALA A 127 8.68 -2.23 -2.62
CA ALA A 127 9.39 -1.62 -3.73
C ALA A 127 10.84 -2.13 -3.80
N PRO A 128 11.44 -2.21 -5.00
CA PRO A 128 12.89 -2.28 -5.14
C PRO A 128 13.57 -1.15 -4.36
N ARG A 129 14.78 -1.41 -3.85
CA ARG A 129 15.62 -0.38 -3.24
C ARG A 129 15.81 0.78 -4.23
N ASP A 130 15.86 2.00 -3.69
CA ASP A 130 16.16 3.21 -4.45
C ASP A 130 15.12 3.57 -5.53
N LEU A 131 13.95 2.91 -5.58
CA LEU A 131 12.91 3.20 -6.58
C LEU A 131 12.56 4.69 -6.61
N LEU A 132 12.48 5.31 -5.43
CA LEU A 132 12.13 6.71 -5.25
C LEU A 132 13.36 7.64 -5.19
N MET A 133 14.58 7.11 -5.30
CA MET A 133 15.83 7.84 -5.06
C MET A 133 16.48 8.27 -6.38
N ALA A 134 17.10 9.45 -6.35
CA ALA A 134 17.78 10.01 -7.50
C ALA A 134 19.14 9.33 -7.69
N ARG A 135 19.28 8.60 -8.78
CA ARG A 135 20.52 7.90 -9.16
C ARG A 135 21.07 8.38 -10.50
N ARG A 136 22.28 7.95 -10.87
CA ARG A 136 22.83 8.20 -12.20
C ARG A 136 22.07 7.33 -13.21
N GLY A 137 21.11 7.94 -13.91
CA GLY A 137 20.22 7.28 -14.86
C GLY A 137 18.78 7.16 -14.35
N SER A 138 17.82 6.95 -15.26
CA SER A 138 16.41 6.80 -14.90
C SER A 138 16.12 5.47 -14.18
N PRO A 139 15.03 5.36 -13.40
CA PRO A 139 14.54 4.06 -12.94
C PRO A 139 14.39 3.11 -14.11
N HIS A 140 14.77 1.85 -13.92
CA HIS A 140 14.56 0.88 -14.98
C HIS A 140 13.06 0.57 -15.03
N PRO A 141 12.40 0.59 -16.20
CA PRO A 141 10.95 0.33 -16.31
C PRO A 141 10.50 -1.03 -15.76
N THR A 142 11.44 -1.94 -15.47
CA THR A 142 11.18 -3.20 -14.76
C THR A 142 10.90 -3.01 -13.28
N GLU A 143 11.50 -2.01 -12.63
CA GLU A 143 11.26 -1.73 -11.22
C GLU A 143 9.82 -1.26 -10.97
N LEU A 144 9.22 -0.55 -11.94
CA LEU A 144 7.83 -0.10 -11.90
C LEU A 144 6.81 -1.24 -12.06
N THR A 145 7.22 -2.43 -12.51
CA THR A 145 6.30 -3.57 -12.67
C THR A 145 5.68 -4.03 -11.35
N VAL A 146 6.37 -3.80 -10.23
CA VAL A 146 5.87 -4.13 -8.89
C VAL A 146 4.60 -3.36 -8.51
N LEU A 147 4.38 -2.20 -9.12
CA LEU A 147 3.26 -1.31 -8.85
C LEU A 147 1.94 -1.78 -9.47
N HIS A 148 2.03 -2.63 -10.49
CA HIS A 148 0.88 -3.04 -11.30
C HIS A 148 -0.17 -3.78 -10.47
N GLY A 149 -1.37 -3.18 -10.37
CA GLY A 149 -2.53 -3.74 -9.69
C GLY A 149 -2.40 -3.79 -8.15
N ARG A 150 -1.39 -3.15 -7.56
CA ARG A 150 -1.24 -3.07 -6.09
C ARG A 150 -2.08 -1.96 -5.51
N ARG A 151 -2.45 -2.11 -4.24
CA ARG A 151 -3.14 -1.09 -3.43
C ARG A 151 -2.16 -0.40 -2.48
N LEU A 152 -1.16 -1.15 -1.97
CA LEU A 152 -0.10 -0.64 -1.11
C LEU A 152 1.28 -1.10 -1.61
N VAL A 153 2.24 -0.18 -1.66
CA VAL A 153 3.65 -0.49 -1.93
C VAL A 153 4.52 0.17 -0.87
N ALA A 154 5.37 -0.61 -0.19
CA ALA A 154 6.27 -0.08 0.82
C ALA A 154 7.69 0.09 0.27
N ALA A 155 8.22 1.31 0.33
CA ALA A 155 9.63 1.61 0.11
C ALA A 155 10.29 1.90 1.46
N VAL A 156 11.38 1.22 1.77
CA VAL A 156 12.09 1.36 3.05
C VAL A 156 13.51 1.81 2.77
N GLU A 157 13.88 2.95 3.34
CA GLU A 157 15.19 3.57 3.16
C GLU A 157 15.85 3.81 4.51
N THR A 158 17.13 3.44 4.61
CA THR A 158 17.92 3.54 5.86
C THR A 158 19.14 4.44 5.73
N GLU A 159 19.45 4.90 4.53
CA GLU A 159 20.62 5.72 4.24
C GLU A 159 20.34 7.21 4.44
N ASP A 160 21.33 7.93 4.97
CA ASP A 160 21.28 9.37 5.14
C ASP A 160 21.63 10.10 3.83
N GLY A 161 21.08 11.30 3.63
CA GLY A 161 21.38 12.13 2.46
C GLY A 161 20.78 11.63 1.13
N CYS A 162 19.84 10.68 1.17
CA CYS A 162 19.15 10.25 -0.03
C CYS A 162 18.24 11.36 -0.59
N ARG A 163 18.35 11.62 -1.89
CA ARG A 163 17.57 12.63 -2.61
C ARG A 163 16.43 11.98 -3.37
N LEU A 164 15.22 12.51 -3.29
CA LEU A 164 14.09 12.00 -4.07
C LEU A 164 14.29 12.23 -5.58
N ALA A 165 13.96 11.21 -6.37
CA ALA A 165 13.80 11.34 -7.80
C ALA A 165 12.43 11.97 -8.10
N GLU A 166 12.36 13.30 -8.10
CA GLU A 166 11.10 14.04 -8.19
C GLU A 166 10.24 13.69 -9.40
N SER A 167 10.87 13.38 -10.55
CA SER A 167 10.16 12.91 -11.74
C SER A 167 9.43 11.59 -11.49
N VAL A 168 10.09 10.67 -10.79
CA VAL A 168 9.56 9.34 -10.45
C VAL A 168 8.47 9.47 -9.43
N VAL A 169 8.68 10.29 -8.38
CA VAL A 169 7.63 10.56 -7.38
C VAL A 169 6.38 11.12 -8.06
N LYS A 170 6.53 12.08 -8.98
CA LYS A 170 5.39 12.65 -9.73
C LYS A 170 4.69 11.63 -10.62
N GLU A 171 5.44 10.74 -11.26
CA GLU A 171 4.92 9.65 -12.10
C GLU A 171 4.13 8.62 -11.27
N VAL A 172 4.73 8.08 -10.20
CA VAL A 172 4.13 6.97 -9.44
C VAL A 172 3.01 7.39 -8.49
N THR A 173 2.99 8.66 -8.06
CA THR A 173 1.87 9.23 -7.29
C THR A 173 0.82 9.90 -8.18
N GLY A 174 1.08 10.01 -9.48
CA GLY A 174 0.16 10.62 -10.44
C GLY A 174 -1.04 9.74 -10.74
N SER A 175 -1.94 10.27 -11.57
CA SER A 175 -3.10 9.54 -12.09
C SER A 175 -2.91 9.08 -13.54
N ASP A 176 -1.79 9.49 -14.16
CA ASP A 176 -1.43 9.13 -15.53
C ASP A 176 -0.99 7.66 -15.62
N THR A 177 -1.11 7.08 -16.81
CA THR A 177 -0.69 5.69 -17.05
C THR A 177 0.82 5.52 -16.89
N ILE A 178 1.22 4.48 -16.16
CA ILE A 178 2.62 4.12 -15.94
C ILE A 178 3.07 3.13 -17.01
N THR A 179 4.23 3.37 -17.62
CA THR A 179 4.83 2.46 -18.60
C THR A 179 5.86 1.56 -17.91
N ALA A 180 5.70 0.25 -18.02
CA ALA A 180 6.61 -0.73 -17.43
C ALA A 180 6.95 -1.85 -18.42
N ARG A 181 8.04 -2.59 -18.14
CA ARG A 181 8.39 -3.80 -18.90
C ARG A 181 8.99 -4.87 -18.00
N LYS A 182 8.56 -6.11 -18.16
CA LYS A 182 9.30 -7.26 -17.61
C LYS A 182 10.58 -7.48 -18.43
N LEU A 183 11.57 -8.15 -17.82
CA LEU A 183 12.81 -8.48 -18.50
C LEU A 183 12.51 -9.35 -19.74
N TYR A 184 13.06 -8.96 -20.90
CA TYR A 184 12.83 -9.60 -22.19
C TYR A 184 11.37 -9.61 -22.68
N GLN A 185 10.53 -8.71 -22.18
CA GLN A 185 9.14 -8.55 -22.64
C GLN A 185 8.89 -7.15 -23.20
N ASN A 186 7.81 -7.03 -23.97
CA ASN A 186 7.34 -5.75 -24.50
C ASN A 186 6.88 -4.83 -23.37
N TYR A 187 6.93 -3.53 -23.64
CA TYR A 187 6.33 -2.53 -22.77
C TYR A 187 4.81 -2.72 -22.70
N TRP A 188 4.25 -2.45 -21.53
CA TRP A 188 2.82 -2.24 -21.36
C TRP A 188 2.57 -1.00 -20.52
N GLN A 189 1.33 -0.51 -20.58
CA GLN A 189 0.86 0.61 -19.77
C GLN A 189 -0.24 0.14 -18.83
N PHE A 190 -0.31 0.75 -17.65
CA PHE A 190 -1.38 0.49 -16.69
C PHE A 190 -1.73 1.75 -15.91
N ALA A 191 -2.99 1.83 -15.48
CA ALA A 191 -3.44 2.89 -14.57
C ALA A 191 -2.91 2.62 -13.14
N PRO A 192 -2.41 3.63 -12.43
CA PRO A 192 -2.00 3.49 -11.05
C PRO A 192 -3.21 3.21 -10.14
N THR A 193 -3.04 2.27 -9.21
CA THR A 193 -4.04 1.92 -8.19
C THR A 193 -3.45 1.90 -6.77
N HIS A 194 -2.15 2.14 -6.67
CA HIS A 194 -1.35 1.92 -5.48
C HIS A 194 -1.09 3.23 -4.74
N LYS A 195 -0.87 3.13 -3.43
CA LYS A 195 -0.21 4.16 -2.63
C LYS A 195 1.18 3.65 -2.29
N ILE A 196 2.20 4.46 -2.55
CA ILE A 196 3.57 4.16 -2.09
C ILE A 196 3.78 4.82 -0.74
N ILE A 197 4.23 4.07 0.26
CA ILE A 197 4.68 4.60 1.55
C ILE A 197 6.21 4.56 1.57
N LEU A 198 6.85 5.69 1.87
CA LEU A 198 8.28 5.77 2.11
C LEU A 198 8.55 5.76 3.61
N ALA A 199 9.16 4.70 4.13
CA ALA A 199 9.64 4.64 5.51
C ALA A 199 11.12 4.99 5.55
N THR A 200 11.49 5.98 6.35
CA THR A 200 12.89 6.44 6.45
C THR A 200 13.26 6.89 7.86
N ASN A 201 14.55 6.80 8.18
CA ASN A 201 15.13 7.36 9.40
C ASN A 201 15.60 8.82 9.20
N HIS A 202 15.80 9.24 7.96
CA HIS A 202 16.33 10.55 7.57
C HIS A 202 15.35 11.24 6.63
N THR A 203 15.13 12.55 6.83
CA THR A 203 14.27 13.32 5.92
C THR A 203 14.93 13.36 4.54
N PRO A 204 14.24 12.91 3.48
CA PRO A 204 14.85 12.86 2.17
C PRO A 204 15.02 14.27 1.60
N GLU A 205 16.09 14.49 0.84
CA GLU A 205 16.33 15.77 0.19
C GLU A 205 15.41 15.96 -1.02
N VAL A 206 14.86 17.16 -1.14
CA VAL A 206 14.04 17.60 -2.28
C VAL A 206 14.65 18.89 -2.83
N ARG A 207 15.02 18.92 -4.12
CA ARG A 207 15.66 20.10 -4.73
C ARG A 207 14.64 21.04 -5.37
N GLY A 208 13.58 20.47 -5.92
CA GLY A 208 12.47 21.17 -6.53
C GLY A 208 11.80 22.08 -5.52
N ARG A 209 11.60 23.33 -5.94
CA ARG A 209 10.77 24.31 -5.22
C ARG A 209 9.37 24.40 -5.79
N ASP A 210 9.01 23.51 -6.73
CA ASP A 210 7.71 23.55 -7.40
C ASP A 210 6.60 23.01 -6.50
N HIS A 211 5.42 23.61 -6.59
CA HIS A 211 4.24 23.16 -5.84
C HIS A 211 3.84 21.72 -6.20
N ALA A 212 4.24 21.25 -7.40
CA ALA A 212 3.89 19.93 -7.88
C ALA A 212 4.51 18.82 -7.02
N ILE A 213 5.78 18.91 -6.60
CA ILE A 213 6.35 17.90 -5.69
C ILE A 213 5.81 18.08 -4.26
N TRP A 214 5.80 19.30 -3.74
CA TRP A 214 5.49 19.56 -2.32
C TRP A 214 4.08 19.15 -1.91
N ARG A 215 3.08 19.32 -2.77
CA ARG A 215 1.70 18.88 -2.46
C ARG A 215 1.54 17.36 -2.34
N ARG A 216 2.51 16.59 -2.85
CA ARG A 216 2.49 15.12 -2.79
C ARG A 216 3.10 14.62 -1.49
N LEU A 217 4.06 15.32 -0.91
CA LEU A 217 4.82 14.81 0.24
C LEU A 217 4.01 14.99 1.52
N ALA A 218 3.61 13.87 2.13
CA ALA A 218 2.92 13.86 3.43
C ALA A 218 3.85 13.29 4.50
N LEU A 219 4.63 14.17 5.15
CA LEU A 219 5.58 13.78 6.20
C LEU A 219 4.84 13.49 7.52
N ILE A 220 5.01 12.27 8.04
CA ILE A 220 4.34 11.79 9.25
C ILE A 220 5.42 11.39 10.26
N PRO A 221 5.59 12.15 11.36
CA PRO A 221 6.63 11.89 12.34
C PRO A 221 6.26 10.74 13.28
N PHE A 222 7.13 9.75 13.36
CA PHE A 222 7.15 8.68 14.35
C PHE A 222 8.20 9.04 15.41
N ALA A 223 7.83 9.98 16.28
CA ALA A 223 8.72 10.68 17.20
C ALA A 223 9.10 9.89 18.46
N VAL A 224 8.34 8.84 18.81
CA VAL A 224 8.61 8.02 19.99
C VAL A 224 9.69 6.98 19.72
N THR A 225 10.43 6.60 20.76
CA THR A 225 11.29 5.41 20.76
C THR A 225 10.68 4.38 21.70
N ILE A 226 10.44 3.17 21.21
CA ILE A 226 9.92 2.05 21.98
C ILE A 226 11.09 1.37 22.70
N PRO A 227 11.12 1.39 24.05
CA PRO A 227 12.14 0.70 24.84
C PRO A 227 12.15 -0.80 24.56
N GLU A 228 13.32 -1.45 24.65
CA GLU A 228 13.46 -2.89 24.37
C GLU A 228 12.47 -3.77 25.13
N ARG A 229 12.26 -3.48 26.42
CA ARG A 229 11.29 -4.18 27.28
C ARG A 229 9.83 -4.11 26.81
N GLU A 230 9.50 -3.13 25.97
CA GLU A 230 8.15 -2.91 25.41
C GLU A 230 8.04 -3.41 23.96
N ARG A 231 9.13 -3.89 23.36
CA ARG A 231 9.13 -4.39 21.97
C ARG A 231 8.53 -5.79 21.94
N ASP A 232 7.29 -5.88 21.49
CA ASP A 232 6.65 -7.15 21.20
C ASP A 232 6.98 -7.61 19.76
N LEU A 233 7.82 -8.65 19.64
CA LEU A 233 8.18 -9.24 18.35
C LEU A 233 7.05 -10.06 17.72
N ARG A 234 6.02 -10.43 18.50
CA ARG A 234 4.84 -11.18 18.04
C ARG A 234 3.62 -10.28 17.85
N LEU A 235 3.79 -8.97 17.94
CA LEU A 235 2.68 -8.02 17.76
C LEU A 235 1.95 -8.24 16.42
N LEU A 236 2.69 -8.60 15.37
CA LEU A 236 2.14 -8.96 14.06
C LEU A 236 1.21 -10.17 14.14
N GLU A 237 1.56 -11.21 14.89
CA GLU A 237 0.74 -12.41 15.10
C GLU A 237 -0.51 -12.08 15.91
N SER A 238 -0.41 -11.17 16.87
CA SER A 238 -1.53 -10.74 17.72
C SER A 238 -2.53 -9.80 17.02
N CYS A 239 -2.06 -9.09 16.00
CA CYS A 239 -2.86 -8.19 15.16
C CYS A 239 -3.39 -8.89 13.90
N ALA A 240 -2.73 -9.98 13.48
CA ALA A 240 -3.27 -10.87 12.48
C ALA A 240 -4.45 -11.65 13.10
N PRO A 241 -5.58 -11.79 12.39
CA PRO A 241 -6.57 -12.80 12.74
C PRO A 241 -5.86 -14.14 12.87
N SER A 242 -6.23 -14.95 13.86
CA SER A 242 -5.66 -16.28 14.11
C SER A 242 -5.84 -17.19 12.89
N TYR A 243 -4.91 -17.11 11.95
CA TYR A 243 -4.80 -18.03 10.81
C TYR A 243 -3.94 -19.20 11.26
N LEU A 244 -4.58 -20.22 11.80
CA LEU A 244 -4.21 -21.64 11.74
C LEU A 244 -5.22 -22.44 12.57
N GLY A 245 -6.13 -23.15 11.89
CA GLY A 245 -6.84 -24.30 12.45
C GLY A 245 -8.33 -24.15 12.72
N SER A 246 -9.14 -24.46 11.70
CA SER A 246 -10.25 -25.42 11.76
C SER A 246 -10.76 -25.70 10.35
#